data_AF-A0A540LPP2-F1
#
_entry.id   AF-A0A540LPP2-F1
#
_cell.length_a   1.000
_cell.length_b   1.000
_cell.length_c   1.000
_cell.angle_alpha   90.00
_cell.angle_beta   90.00
_cell.angle_gamma   90.00
#
_symmetry.space_group_name_H-M   'P 1'
#
loop_
_entity.id
_entity.type
_entity.pdbx_description
1 polymer ?
#
loop_
_entity_poly.entity_id
_entity_poly.type
_entity_poly.pdbx_seq_one_letter_code
_entity_poly.pdbx_strand_id
1 'polypeptide(L)'
;MTSVFWKSIKDKLILPFVELDIKYFDLGLPHRDATDDKVTVESAEATLKYNVEIKCATITPDEARMKEFNLKSVWRSPNGTIRNILNGTVFREPII
;
A
#
# COMPACT_ATOMS: atom_id res chain seq x y z
N MET A 1 -10.08 -0.38 8.31
CA MET A 1 -11.31 0.15 7.66
C MET A 1 -11.14 0.24 6.15
N THR A 2 -10.15 0.99 5.63
CA THR A 2 -9.89 1.14 4.19
C THR A 2 -9.66 -0.19 3.46
N SER A 3 -9.01 -1.18 4.09
CA SER A 3 -8.85 -2.53 3.54
C SER A 3 -10.18 -3.26 3.29
N VAL A 4 -11.19 -3.06 4.15
CA VAL A 4 -12.53 -3.64 4.00
C VAL A 4 -13.26 -2.98 2.83
N PHE A 5 -13.21 -1.65 2.75
CA PHE A 5 -13.78 -0.92 1.61
C PHE A 5 -13.07 -1.28 0.30
N TRP A 6 -11.75 -1.41 0.31
CA TRP A 6 -10.97 -1.80 -0.87
C TRP A 6 -11.44 -3.14 -1.45
N LYS A 7 -11.66 -4.14 -0.58
CA LYS A 7 -12.25 -5.41 -1.00
C LYS A 7 -13.63 -5.20 -1.63
N SER A 8 -14.53 -4.49 -0.95
CA SER A 8 -15.89 -4.25 -1.45
C SER A 8 -15.91 -3.48 -2.79
N ILE A 9 -15.01 -2.52 -2.99
CA ILE A 9 -14.92 -1.75 -4.24
C ILE A 9 -14.48 -2.68 -5.39
N LYS A 10 -13.42 -3.46 -5.19
CA LYS A 10 -12.96 -4.42 -6.21
C LYS A 10 -14.06 -5.40 -6.58
N ASP A 11 -14.68 -6.02 -5.59
CA ASP A 11 -15.62 -7.13 -5.79
C ASP A 11 -16.95 -6.66 -6.40
N LYS A 12 -17.40 -5.43 -6.10
CA LYS A 12 -18.71 -4.93 -6.55
C LYS A 12 -18.64 -4.00 -7.74
N LEU A 13 -17.56 -3.23 -7.90
CA LEU A 13 -17.49 -2.09 -8.82
C LEU A 13 -16.42 -2.23 -9.90
N ILE A 14 -15.46 -3.16 -9.78
CA ILE A 14 -14.36 -3.29 -10.75
C ILE A 14 -14.38 -4.67 -11.41
N LEU A 15 -14.13 -5.73 -10.64
CA LEU A 15 -13.90 -7.08 -11.17
C LEU A 15 -15.12 -7.73 -11.88
N PRO A 16 -16.38 -7.38 -11.56
CA PRO A 16 -17.52 -7.84 -12.36
C PRO A 16 -17.56 -7.27 -13.78
N PHE A 17 -16.84 -6.17 -14.05
CA PHE A 17 -16.93 -5.42 -15.29
C PHE A 17 -15.62 -5.40 -16.09
N VAL A 18 -14.48 -5.67 -15.45
CA VAL A 18 -13.15 -5.61 -16.07
C VAL A 18 -12.30 -6.77 -15.57
N GLU A 19 -11.76 -7.53 -16.52
CA GLU A 19 -10.70 -8.51 -16.24
C GLU A 19 -9.35 -7.79 -16.18
N LEU A 20 -8.63 -7.96 -15.08
CA LEU A 20 -7.35 -7.28 -14.82
C LEU A 20 -6.30 -8.28 -14.34
N ASP A 21 -5.11 -8.23 -14.93
CA ASP A 21 -3.93 -8.91 -14.39
C ASP A 21 -3.36 -8.08 -13.23
N ILE A 22 -3.78 -8.39 -12.01
CA ILE A 22 -3.40 -7.65 -10.81
C ILE A 22 -2.18 -8.30 -10.15
N LYS A 23 -1.04 -7.61 -10.16
CA LYS A 23 0.10 -7.96 -9.30
C LYS A 23 -0.16 -7.43 -7.90
N TYR A 24 -0.54 -8.33 -6.98
CA TYR A 24 -1.01 -7.97 -5.64
C TYR A 24 0.14 -7.98 -4.62
N PHE A 25 0.25 -6.89 -3.86
CA PHE A 25 1.19 -6.73 -2.74
C PHE A 25 0.44 -6.31 -1.48
N ASP A 26 0.57 -7.08 -0.39
CA ASP A 26 -0.08 -6.73 0.87
C ASP A 26 0.79 -5.77 1.69
N LEU A 27 0.45 -4.47 1.64
CA LEU A 27 1.12 -3.44 2.44
C LEU A 27 0.49 -3.25 3.82
N GLY A 28 -0.31 -4.22 4.29
CA GLY A 28 -0.82 -4.27 5.65
C GLY A 28 0.31 -4.31 6.66
N LEU A 29 0.13 -3.60 7.79
CA LEU A 29 1.17 -3.47 8.81
C LEU A 29 1.73 -4.82 9.32
N PRO A 30 0.91 -5.86 9.57
CA PRO A 30 1.44 -7.19 9.94
C PRO A 30 2.30 -7.83 8.85
N HIS A 31 1.91 -7.72 7.58
CA HIS A 31 2.68 -8.31 6.47
C HIS A 31 3.98 -7.56 6.21
N ARG A 32 3.95 -6.23 6.34
CA ARG A 32 5.16 -5.41 6.32
C ARG A 32 6.12 -5.81 7.44
N ASP A 33 5.64 -5.96 8.67
CA ASP A 33 6.47 -6.38 9.79
C ASP A 33 7.04 -7.80 9.58
N ALA A 34 6.23 -8.73 9.08
CA ALA A 34 6.65 -10.09 8.76
C ALA A 34 7.77 -10.13 7.71
N THR A 35 7.76 -9.22 6.74
CA THR A 35 8.72 -9.15 5.62
C THR A 35 9.88 -8.17 5.85
N ASP A 36 10.02 -7.64 7.07
CA ASP A 36 10.99 -6.57 7.41
C ASP A 36 10.88 -5.36 6.45
N ASP A 37 9.63 -5.04 6.08
CA ASP A 37 9.20 -3.99 5.16
C ASP A 37 9.66 -4.16 3.70
N LYS A 38 10.22 -5.33 3.32
CA LYS A 38 10.65 -5.61 1.93
C LYS A 38 9.49 -5.54 0.93
N VAL A 39 8.29 -5.98 1.32
CA VAL A 39 7.10 -5.92 0.45
C VAL A 39 6.80 -4.51 -0.06
N THR A 40 7.12 -3.48 0.73
CA THR A 40 6.94 -2.08 0.33
C THR A 40 7.90 -1.70 -0.81
N VAL A 41 9.15 -2.14 -0.75
CA VAL A 41 10.15 -1.91 -1.80
C VAL A 41 9.80 -2.70 -3.05
N GLU A 42 9.45 -3.98 -2.89
CA GLU A 42 9.04 -4.86 -4.00
C GLU A 42 7.81 -4.30 -4.74
N SER A 43 6.85 -3.72 -4.01
CA SER A 43 5.71 -3.04 -4.64
C SER A 43 6.14 -1.84 -5.50
N ALA A 44 7.11 -1.04 -5.04
CA ALA A 44 7.60 0.11 -5.79
C ALA A 44 8.40 -0.32 -7.04
N GLU A 45 9.21 -1.38 -6.93
CA GLU A 45 9.93 -1.97 -8.06
C GLU A 45 8.99 -2.56 -9.10
N ALA A 46 7.89 -3.20 -8.65
CA ALA A 46 6.83 -3.65 -9.55
C ALA A 46 6.19 -2.46 -10.28
N THR A 47 5.95 -1.35 -9.59
CA THR A 47 5.44 -0.12 -10.21
C THR A 47 6.41 0.46 -11.24
N LEU A 48 7.71 0.46 -10.99
CA LEU A 48 8.71 0.85 -12.00
C LEU A 48 8.65 -0.05 -13.25
N LYS A 49 8.36 -1.35 -13.07
CA LYS A 49 8.25 -2.30 -14.17
C LYS A 49 6.94 -2.18 -14.96
N TYR A 50 5.81 -1.98 -14.27
CA TYR A 50 4.47 -2.01 -14.87
C TYR A 50 3.82 -0.62 -15.04
N ASN A 51 4.51 0.44 -14.63
CA ASN A 51 4.18 1.86 -14.73
C ASN A 51 2.98 2.36 -13.90
N VAL A 52 1.99 1.51 -13.63
CA VAL A 52 0.74 1.91 -12.97
C VAL A 52 0.53 1.13 -11.69
N GLU A 53 0.24 1.85 -10.60
CA GLU A 53 -0.17 1.26 -9.33
C GLU A 53 -1.44 1.93 -8.79
N ILE A 54 -2.17 1.17 -7.97
CA ILE A 54 -3.25 1.69 -7.13
C ILE A 54 -3.02 1.20 -5.71
N LYS A 55 -3.02 2.14 -4.77
CA LYS A 55 -2.60 1.88 -3.39
C LYS A 55 -3.72 2.21 -2.39
N CYS A 56 -4.02 1.24 -1.52
CA CYS A 56 -4.87 1.47 -0.36
C CYS A 56 -4.12 2.25 0.74
N ALA A 57 -4.84 3.01 1.57
CA ALA A 57 -4.24 3.71 2.70
C ALA A 57 -3.62 2.72 3.71
N THR A 58 -2.42 3.06 4.18
CA THR A 58 -1.59 2.22 5.07
C THR A 58 -1.22 2.95 6.35
N ILE A 59 -1.03 2.19 7.43
CA ILE A 59 -0.56 2.72 8.71
C ILE A 59 0.93 3.05 8.61
N THR A 60 1.32 4.23 9.07
CA THR A 60 2.71 4.55 9.43
C THR A 60 2.79 4.39 10.95
N PRO A 61 3.47 3.35 11.48
CA PRO A 61 3.46 3.08 12.90
C PRO A 61 4.24 4.15 13.67
N ASP A 62 3.73 4.50 14.84
CA ASP A 62 4.44 5.21 15.90
C ASP A 62 4.73 4.24 17.07
N GLU A 63 5.27 4.74 18.18
CA GLU A 63 5.55 3.90 19.36
C GLU A 63 4.30 3.24 19.95
N ALA A 64 3.14 3.90 19.86
CA ALA A 64 1.89 3.34 20.35
C ALA A 64 1.43 2.17 19.47
N ARG A 65 1.50 2.34 18.14
CA ARG A 65 1.22 1.26 17.17
C ARG A 65 2.23 0.12 17.26
N MET A 66 3.50 0.41 17.55
CA MET A 66 4.51 -0.62 17.80
C MET A 66 4.11 -1.52 18.96
N LYS A 67 3.62 -0.94 20.06
CA LYS A 67 3.11 -1.70 21.21
C LYS A 67 1.80 -2.43 20.92
N GLU A 68 0.85 -1.76 20.27
CA GLU A 68 -0.46 -2.34 19.92
C GLU A 68 -0.33 -3.57 19.01
N PHE A 69 0.57 -3.52 18.03
CA PHE A 69 0.75 -4.58 17.04
C PHE A 69 1.95 -5.49 17.33
N ASN A 70 2.68 -5.26 18.43
CA ASN A 70 3.91 -5.98 18.79
C ASN A 70 4.91 -6.07 17.62
N LEU A 71 5.20 -4.92 17.00
CA LEU A 71 6.06 -4.84 15.81
C LEU A 71 7.53 -5.05 16.18
N LYS A 72 8.30 -5.59 15.24
CA LYS A 72 9.78 -5.69 15.35
C LYS A 72 10.46 -4.33 15.38
N SER A 73 9.89 -3.34 14.68
CA SER A 73 10.47 -2.00 14.54
C SER A 73 9.41 -0.94 14.19
N VAL A 74 9.78 0.33 14.38
CA VAL A 74 9.01 1.48 13.88
C VAL A 74 9.32 1.66 12.40
N TRP A 75 8.54 0.99 11.54
CA TRP A 75 8.73 1.02 10.10
C TRP A 75 8.42 2.39 9.49
N ARG A 76 9.14 2.74 8.41
CA ARG A 76 8.93 4.00 7.68
C ARG A 76 7.56 4.03 7.00
N SER A 77 7.12 5.21 6.57
CA SER A 77 5.86 5.33 5.83
C SER A 77 5.97 4.68 4.45
N PRO A 78 5.06 3.75 4.07
CA PRO A 78 5.06 3.16 2.73
C PRO A 78 4.95 4.21 1.63
N ASN A 79 4.14 5.24 1.85
CA ASN A 79 3.98 6.34 0.90
C ASN A 79 5.30 7.08 0.67
N GLY A 80 6.09 7.28 1.73
CA GLY A 80 7.40 7.93 1.64
C GLY A 80 8.41 7.04 0.92
N THR A 81 8.46 5.75 1.27
CA THR A 81 9.35 4.77 0.63
C THR A 81 9.07 4.66 -0.88
N ILE A 82 7.81 4.41 -1.26
CA ILE A 82 7.40 4.27 -2.67
C ILE A 82 7.71 5.54 -3.44
N ARG A 83 7.33 6.72 -2.91
CA ARG A 83 7.58 8.00 -3.61
C ARG A 83 9.07 8.28 -3.83
N ASN A 84 9.92 7.94 -2.87
CA ASN A 84 11.36 8.12 -3.01
C ASN A 84 11.96 7.20 -4.08
N ILE A 85 11.45 5.97 -4.20
CA ILE A 85 11.87 5.00 -5.23
C ILE A 85 11.39 5.44 -6.61
N LEU A 86 10.12 5.84 -6.74
CA LEU A 86 9.53 6.30 -8.00
C LEU A 86 10.00 7.70 -8.42
N ASN A 87 10.62 8.45 -7.51
CA ASN A 87 11.05 9.84 -7.69
C ASN A 87 9.93 10.76 -8.24
N GLY A 88 8.72 10.62 -7.69
CA GLY A 88 7.50 11.26 -8.19
C GLY A 88 7.01 12.46 -7.37
N THR A 89 6.13 13.27 -7.98
CA THR A 89 5.38 14.35 -7.32
C THR A 89 3.92 13.95 -7.14
N VAL A 90 3.33 14.26 -5.97
CA VAL A 90 1.92 13.97 -5.68
C VAL A 90 1.08 15.19 -5.99
N PHE A 91 0.11 15.02 -6.89
CA PHE A 91 -0.94 16.00 -7.17
C PHE A 91 -2.21 15.62 -6.39
N ARG A 92 -2.95 16.62 -5.90
CA ARG A 92 -4.21 16.43 -5.18
C ARG A 92 -5.27 17.33 -5.80
N GLU A 93 -6.41 16.76 -6.12
CA GLU A 93 -7.53 17.43 -6.78
C GLU A 93 -8.82 17.16 -5.99
N PRO A 94 -9.68 18.17 -5.76
CA PRO A 94 -10.98 17.97 -5.14
C PRO A 94 -11.93 17.21 -6.08
N ILE A 95 -12.78 16.36 -5.51
CA ILE A 95 -13.93 15.78 -6.22
C ILE A 95 -15.11 16.72 -5.97
N ILE A 96 -15.64 17.36 -7.04
CA ILE A 96 -16.76 18.31 -7.01
C ILE A 96 -18.08 17.58 -7.32
#